data_AF-A0A1M4ZWQ3-F1
#
_entry.id   AF-A0A1M4ZWQ3-F1
#
_cell.length_a   1.000
_cell.length_b   1.000
_cell.length_c   1.000
_cell.angle_alpha   90.00
_cell.angle_beta   90.00
_cell.angle_gamma   90.00
#
_symmetry.space_group_name_H-M   'P 1'
#
loop_
_entity.id
_entity.type
_entity.pdbx_description
1 polymer ?
#
loop_
_entity_poly.entity_id
_entity_poly.type
_entity_poly.pdbx_seq_one_letter_code
_entity_poly.pdbx_strand_id
1 'polypeptide(L)'
;MHKEAIYHRAEGSYAYPLSENEIRLILKAKRGDLKRCYVLYDDRYTGPGTEKVAEMTKVCWDTLYDYFQVDIYSDTRRIRYFFYLEGENEHIWYAEGGFSEVRPLEGHFQYPYICKADLFKEPLWTKGAVIYQIFPDRFYNGDKNNDPPGCKKWGEAPDSKSFFGGDLKGVMLKLDYLKELGIDAIYFTPIFESPSNHKYDTTDYYRVDKAFGDLDTLRQLVDEAHQRGIKIILDAVFNHCGKDFWAFKEAVSKGPGSRYWQWFNIYSYPVKVGPNPNYETFANGVYTMPKLMTYNPEVREYLLGVIKYWTKEVNLDGWRLDVANEIDHSFWREFRKIVKDINPQAFILGEVWHDALKWLEGDQFDSVMNYPWRDLVVKFFAKNTIDAEAFDCELARLRMMYTSEVVSGLVNLIDSHDTPRFLTLCKGDKRKLMLAVVFQMTYPGIPMVYYGDEIGMEGDNDPDCRRTMIWEEDKQDRDIYALYKKLISIRHSFPWLANSIYRTWHVDPLKNIYGYIREGKEERIWVLINNSGLYNTLKLPLESGGKVVDLLKGEYYDVKDGMVTIALQPYSAVVLTDVNPESVRRE
;
A
#
# COMPACT_ATOMS: atom_id res chain seq x y z
N MET A 1 -36.45 4.57 -3.43
CA MET A 1 -35.31 5.16 -2.72
C MET A 1 -35.37 4.83 -1.24
N HIS A 2 -34.31 4.21 -0.75
CA HIS A 2 -34.05 3.87 0.65
C HIS A 2 -33.17 4.97 1.23
N LYS A 3 -33.81 5.97 1.87
CA LYS A 3 -33.15 7.19 2.37
C LYS A 3 -32.07 6.87 3.39
N GLU A 4 -32.27 5.82 4.20
CA GLU A 4 -31.33 5.30 5.18
C GLU A 4 -30.03 4.73 4.59
N ALA A 5 -30.01 4.41 3.29
CA ALA A 5 -28.85 3.90 2.58
C ALA A 5 -28.10 4.98 1.79
N ILE A 6 -28.65 6.20 1.71
CA ILE A 6 -28.01 7.35 1.09
C ILE A 6 -27.09 8.00 2.12
N TYR A 7 -25.82 8.21 1.76
CA TYR A 7 -24.82 8.75 2.64
C TYR A 7 -23.83 9.64 1.90
N HIS A 8 -23.60 10.82 2.47
CA HIS A 8 -22.52 11.72 2.12
C HIS A 8 -22.08 12.46 3.38
N ARG A 9 -20.80 12.85 3.44
CA ARG A 9 -20.27 13.77 4.43
C ARG A 9 -19.26 14.70 3.74
N ALA A 10 -19.26 15.98 4.11
CA ALA A 10 -18.38 16.98 3.50
C ALA A 10 -16.90 16.90 3.99
N GLU A 11 -16.38 15.69 4.19
CA GLU A 11 -15.01 15.40 4.64
C GLU A 11 -14.59 13.98 4.23
N GLY A 12 -13.33 13.62 4.54
CA GLY A 12 -12.80 12.27 4.35
C GLY A 12 -12.83 11.83 2.88
N SER A 13 -13.16 10.56 2.63
CA SER A 13 -13.25 10.02 1.27
C SER A 13 -14.50 10.47 0.49
N TYR A 14 -15.42 11.22 1.10
CA TYR A 14 -16.67 11.64 0.46
C TYR A 14 -16.61 13.06 -0.11
N ALA A 15 -15.75 13.94 0.44
CA ALA A 15 -15.47 15.25 -0.12
C ALA A 15 -14.02 15.65 0.15
N TYR A 16 -13.21 15.75 -0.90
CA TYR A 16 -11.78 16.05 -0.77
C TYR A 16 -11.23 16.78 -2.00
N PRO A 17 -10.21 17.62 -1.84
CA PRO A 17 -9.63 18.39 -2.94
C PRO A 17 -8.73 17.52 -3.81
N LEU A 18 -8.85 17.66 -5.13
CA LEU A 18 -7.94 17.07 -6.13
C LEU A 18 -6.83 18.05 -6.51
N SER A 19 -7.11 19.35 -6.40
CA SER A 19 -6.19 20.44 -6.68
C SER A 19 -6.57 21.69 -5.89
N GLU A 20 -5.86 22.80 -6.08
CA GLU A 20 -6.17 24.07 -5.40
C GLU A 20 -7.56 24.63 -5.73
N ASN A 21 -8.17 24.21 -6.83
CA ASN A 21 -9.42 24.74 -7.34
C ASN A 21 -10.43 23.64 -7.70
N GLU A 22 -10.14 22.38 -7.40
CA GLU A 22 -10.99 21.25 -7.77
C GLU A 22 -11.24 20.36 -6.56
N ILE A 23 -12.50 19.99 -6.35
CA ILE A 23 -12.94 19.09 -5.28
C ILE A 23 -13.69 17.91 -5.88
N ARG A 24 -13.44 16.72 -5.35
CA ARG A 24 -14.24 15.54 -5.64
C ARG A 24 -15.32 15.36 -4.59
N LEU A 25 -16.54 15.12 -5.05
CA LEU A 25 -17.67 14.73 -4.20
C LEU A 25 -18.11 13.33 -4.56
N ILE A 26 -18.37 12.52 -3.54
CA ILE A 26 -18.88 11.16 -3.66
C ILE A 26 -20.18 11.02 -2.87
N LEU A 27 -21.18 10.40 -3.46
CA LEU A 27 -22.43 10.01 -2.80
C LEU A 27 -22.58 8.50 -2.90
N LYS A 28 -22.86 7.87 -1.76
CA LYS A 28 -23.16 6.44 -1.65
C LYS A 28 -24.67 6.27 -1.53
N ALA A 29 -25.26 5.33 -2.27
CA ALA A 29 -26.68 4.98 -2.17
C ALA A 29 -26.85 3.47 -2.30
N LYS A 30 -28.00 2.91 -1.90
CA LYS A 30 -28.29 1.47 -2.10
C LYS A 30 -28.12 1.10 -3.59
N ARG A 31 -27.48 -0.04 -3.86
CA ARG A 31 -27.22 -0.53 -5.22
C ARG A 31 -28.52 -0.63 -6.02
N GLY A 32 -28.54 0.00 -7.20
CA GLY A 32 -29.66 0.04 -8.13
C GLY A 32 -30.81 0.99 -7.77
N ASP A 33 -30.73 1.68 -6.63
CA ASP A 33 -31.83 2.47 -6.08
C ASP A 33 -31.92 3.90 -6.68
N LEU A 34 -30.79 4.43 -7.17
CA LEU A 34 -30.73 5.70 -7.91
C LEU A 34 -30.56 5.46 -9.41
N LYS A 35 -31.34 6.17 -10.22
CA LYS A 35 -31.18 6.24 -11.68
C LYS A 35 -30.24 7.36 -12.07
N ARG A 36 -30.39 8.53 -11.45
CA ARG A 36 -29.51 9.69 -11.65
C ARG A 36 -29.26 10.40 -10.33
N CYS A 37 -28.10 11.03 -10.25
CA CYS A 37 -27.66 11.79 -9.10
C CYS A 37 -27.05 13.08 -9.61
N TYR A 38 -27.55 14.22 -9.14
CA TYR A 38 -27.04 15.53 -9.50
C TYR A 38 -26.54 16.24 -8.25
N VAL A 39 -25.52 17.06 -8.41
CA VAL A 39 -25.10 18.04 -7.42
C VAL A 39 -25.44 19.43 -7.91
N LEU A 40 -26.04 20.24 -7.04
CA LEU A 40 -26.21 21.67 -7.25
C LEU A 40 -25.22 22.37 -6.33
N TYR A 41 -24.36 23.21 -6.90
CA TYR A 41 -23.24 23.81 -6.19
C TYR A 41 -22.96 25.25 -6.60
N ASP A 42 -22.39 26.03 -5.68
CA ASP A 42 -21.92 27.40 -5.91
C ASP A 42 -20.86 27.79 -4.86
N ASP A 43 -20.32 29.01 -4.95
CA ASP A 43 -19.59 29.63 -3.85
C ASP A 43 -20.49 29.82 -2.63
N ARG A 44 -19.89 29.67 -1.44
CA ARG A 44 -20.58 29.72 -0.14
C ARG A 44 -21.31 31.05 0.12
N TYR A 45 -20.88 32.13 -0.53
CA TYR A 45 -21.40 33.48 -0.36
C TYR A 45 -22.29 33.95 -1.52
N THR A 46 -22.50 33.13 -2.55
CA THR A 46 -23.49 33.44 -3.60
C THR A 46 -24.90 33.18 -3.07
N GLY A 47 -25.86 34.06 -3.38
CA GLY A 47 -27.27 33.91 -3.01
C GLY A 47 -27.93 32.65 -3.62
N PRO A 48 -29.09 32.22 -3.12
CA PRO A 48 -29.77 31.03 -3.64
C PRO A 48 -30.29 31.25 -5.07
N GLY A 49 -30.34 30.17 -5.87
CA GLY A 49 -30.91 30.18 -7.22
C GLY A 49 -29.89 30.35 -8.35
N THR A 50 -28.62 30.59 -8.04
CA THR A 50 -27.51 30.71 -9.00
C THR A 50 -26.68 29.43 -9.14
N GLU A 51 -27.04 28.39 -8.39
CA GLU A 51 -26.26 27.15 -8.33
C GLU A 51 -26.09 26.52 -9.72
N LYS A 52 -24.86 26.11 -10.00
CA LYS A 52 -24.53 25.27 -11.15
C LYS A 52 -25.01 23.85 -10.86
N VAL A 53 -25.39 23.12 -11.91
CA VAL A 53 -25.81 21.73 -11.81
C VAL A 53 -24.78 20.84 -12.51
N ALA A 54 -24.33 19.79 -11.84
CA ALA A 54 -23.51 18.74 -12.45
C ALA A 54 -24.12 17.37 -12.18
N GLU A 55 -24.19 16.52 -13.21
CA GLU A 55 -24.58 15.12 -13.07
C GLU A 55 -23.39 14.32 -12.54
N MET A 56 -23.65 13.49 -11.53
CA MET A 56 -22.68 12.59 -10.93
C MET A 56 -22.66 11.27 -11.70
N THR A 57 -21.46 10.77 -11.97
CA THR A 57 -21.26 9.50 -12.66
C THR A 57 -21.23 8.36 -11.64
N LYS A 58 -21.97 7.28 -11.89
CA LYS A 58 -21.76 6.03 -11.13
C LYS A 58 -20.41 5.42 -11.50
N VAL A 59 -19.46 5.41 -10.56
CA VAL A 59 -18.07 4.98 -10.81
C VAL A 59 -17.81 3.53 -10.45
N CYS A 60 -18.50 2.99 -9.44
CA CYS A 60 -18.42 1.58 -9.04
C CYS A 60 -19.61 1.20 -8.14
N TRP A 61 -19.66 -0.07 -7.74
CA TRP A 61 -20.62 -0.61 -6.79
C TRP A 61 -19.95 -1.69 -5.93
N ASP A 62 -20.44 -1.86 -4.71
CA ASP A 62 -20.13 -3.02 -3.88
C ASP A 62 -21.37 -3.93 -3.74
N THR A 63 -21.36 -4.83 -2.75
CA THR A 63 -22.48 -5.75 -2.50
C THR A 63 -23.79 -5.02 -2.20
N LEU A 64 -23.74 -3.84 -1.57
CA LEU A 64 -24.90 -3.13 -1.02
C LEU A 64 -25.13 -1.76 -1.66
N TYR A 65 -24.10 -1.12 -2.20
CA TYR A 65 -24.12 0.28 -2.56
C TYR A 65 -23.63 0.56 -3.98
N ASP A 66 -24.25 1.54 -4.63
CA ASP A 66 -23.69 2.25 -5.79
C ASP A 66 -22.95 3.51 -5.29
N TYR A 67 -21.82 3.84 -5.93
CA TYR A 67 -21.03 5.03 -5.65
C TYR A 67 -21.07 6.00 -6.83
N PHE A 68 -21.55 7.21 -6.59
CA PHE A 68 -21.64 8.30 -7.55
C PHE A 68 -20.57 9.33 -7.25
N GLN A 69 -19.89 9.84 -8.29
CA GLN A 69 -18.79 10.78 -8.16
C GLN A 69 -18.93 11.94 -9.15
N VAL A 70 -18.47 13.11 -8.73
CA VAL A 70 -18.29 14.29 -9.59
C VAL A 70 -17.10 15.12 -9.12
N ASP A 71 -16.40 15.72 -10.06
CA ASP A 71 -15.32 16.65 -9.80
C ASP A 71 -15.82 18.07 -10.11
N ILE A 72 -15.67 18.97 -9.15
CA ILE A 72 -16.19 20.34 -9.19
C ILE A 72 -15.03 21.31 -9.15
N TYR A 73 -15.01 22.20 -10.16
CA TYR A 73 -14.12 23.34 -10.17
C TYR A 73 -14.74 24.56 -9.46
N SER A 74 -13.95 25.24 -8.62
CA SER A 74 -14.31 26.47 -7.90
C SER A 74 -13.17 27.49 -7.94
N ASP A 75 -13.41 28.65 -8.57
CA ASP A 75 -12.44 29.76 -8.62
C ASP A 75 -12.11 30.32 -7.23
N THR A 76 -13.11 30.34 -6.34
CA THR A 76 -13.00 30.91 -5.00
C THR A 76 -12.47 29.93 -3.96
N ARG A 77 -12.36 28.64 -4.32
CA ARG A 77 -11.93 27.54 -3.45
C ARG A 77 -12.91 27.22 -2.32
N ARG A 78 -14.13 27.75 -2.40
CA ARG A 78 -15.19 27.59 -1.40
C ARG A 78 -16.39 26.99 -2.12
N ILE A 79 -16.99 25.96 -1.55
CA ILE A 79 -18.12 25.28 -2.17
C ILE A 79 -19.24 25.09 -1.14
N ARG A 80 -20.48 25.43 -1.52
CA ARG A 80 -21.70 24.92 -0.91
C ARG A 80 -22.47 24.09 -1.92
N TYR A 81 -23.16 23.04 -1.48
CA TYR A 81 -23.88 22.16 -2.38
C TYR A 81 -24.98 21.33 -1.69
N PHE A 82 -25.86 20.78 -2.51
CA PHE A 82 -26.85 19.76 -2.14
C PHE A 82 -27.06 18.83 -3.33
N PHE A 83 -27.55 17.63 -3.04
CA PHE A 83 -27.83 16.63 -4.05
C PHE A 83 -29.30 16.64 -4.46
N TYR A 84 -29.54 16.41 -5.74
CA TYR A 84 -30.85 16.07 -6.29
C TYR A 84 -30.78 14.64 -6.81
N LEU A 85 -31.59 13.76 -6.21
CA LEU A 85 -31.54 12.32 -6.43
C LEU A 85 -32.80 11.88 -7.15
N GLU A 86 -32.64 11.13 -8.24
CA GLU A 86 -33.75 10.57 -9.01
C GLU A 86 -33.74 9.04 -8.88
N GLY A 87 -34.84 8.50 -8.35
CA GLY A 87 -35.14 7.07 -8.35
C GLY A 87 -35.93 6.67 -9.59
N GLU A 88 -36.63 5.54 -9.53
CA GLU A 88 -37.46 5.08 -10.66
C GLU A 88 -38.74 5.90 -10.86
N ASN A 89 -39.41 6.29 -9.77
CA ASN A 89 -40.70 7.00 -9.81
C ASN A 89 -40.79 8.17 -8.81
N GLU A 90 -39.67 8.58 -8.23
CA GLU A 90 -39.61 9.61 -7.19
C GLU A 90 -38.30 10.39 -7.29
N HIS A 91 -38.26 11.59 -6.71
CA HIS A 91 -37.06 12.38 -6.57
C HIS A 91 -36.96 12.93 -5.16
N ILE A 92 -35.75 13.25 -4.71
CA ILE A 92 -35.56 13.87 -3.40
C ILE A 92 -34.32 14.76 -3.36
N TRP A 93 -34.38 15.82 -2.55
CA TRP A 93 -33.23 16.65 -2.22
C TRP A 93 -32.53 16.10 -0.99
N TYR A 94 -31.21 16.08 -1.02
CA TYR A 94 -30.38 15.68 0.12
C TYR A 94 -29.32 16.74 0.40
N ALA A 95 -29.39 17.34 1.58
CA ALA A 95 -28.46 18.36 2.06
C ALA A 95 -27.96 17.99 3.47
N GLU A 96 -27.08 18.81 4.04
CA GLU A 96 -26.56 18.61 5.40
C GLU A 96 -27.69 18.63 6.45
N GLY A 97 -28.73 19.46 6.21
CA GLY A 97 -29.95 19.48 7.01
C GLY A 97 -30.88 18.27 6.85
N GLY A 98 -30.55 17.31 5.98
CA GLY A 98 -31.32 16.09 5.74
C GLY A 98 -32.05 16.05 4.40
N PHE A 99 -33.09 15.23 4.33
CA PHE A 99 -33.88 15.01 3.11
C PHE A 99 -35.07 15.95 3.01
N SER A 100 -35.40 16.40 1.79
CA SER A 100 -36.55 17.26 1.53
C SER A 100 -37.17 16.96 0.16
N GLU A 101 -38.50 17.02 0.08
CA GLU A 101 -39.24 16.91 -1.18
C GLU A 101 -39.17 18.22 -2.00
N VAL A 102 -38.88 19.35 -1.33
CA VAL A 102 -38.76 20.68 -1.93
C VAL A 102 -37.29 21.12 -1.93
N ARG A 103 -36.87 21.85 -2.96
CA ARG A 103 -35.50 22.38 -3.06
C ARG A 103 -35.14 23.18 -1.80
N PRO A 104 -34.06 22.80 -1.09
CA PRO A 104 -33.63 23.54 0.10
C PRO A 104 -33.07 24.90 -0.30
N LEU A 105 -33.36 25.93 0.51
CA LEU A 105 -32.75 27.26 0.41
C LEU A 105 -31.52 27.41 1.32
N GLU A 106 -31.45 26.61 2.39
CA GLU A 106 -30.42 26.60 3.42
C GLU A 106 -30.08 25.15 3.81
N GLY A 107 -29.12 24.96 4.73
CA GLY A 107 -28.72 23.63 5.19
C GLY A 107 -27.89 22.84 4.17
N HIS A 108 -27.23 23.55 3.24
CA HIS A 108 -26.30 23.01 2.25
C HIS A 108 -25.13 22.30 2.94
N PHE A 109 -24.62 21.22 2.33
CA PHE A 109 -23.27 20.78 2.61
C PHE A 109 -22.28 21.89 2.24
N GLN A 110 -21.17 21.98 2.97
CA GLN A 110 -20.17 22.99 2.73
C GLN A 110 -18.77 22.37 2.79
N TYR A 111 -17.95 22.66 1.77
CA TYR A 111 -16.51 22.53 1.87
C TYR A 111 -15.93 23.93 2.11
N PRO A 112 -15.48 24.25 3.34
CA PRO A 112 -15.29 25.64 3.75
C PRO A 112 -14.29 26.42 2.92
N TYR A 113 -13.12 25.83 2.64
CA TYR A 113 -12.03 26.42 1.86
C TYR A 113 -11.01 25.34 1.46
N ILE A 114 -10.52 25.32 0.21
CA ILE A 114 -9.40 24.46 -0.21
C ILE A 114 -8.07 25.14 0.16
N CYS A 115 -7.50 24.72 1.29
CA CYS A 115 -6.20 25.16 1.75
C CYS A 115 -5.06 24.41 1.04
N LYS A 116 -4.17 25.13 0.36
CA LYS A 116 -3.01 24.54 -0.35
C LYS A 116 -2.06 23.72 0.56
N ALA A 117 -1.99 24.10 1.84
CA ALA A 117 -1.18 23.41 2.84
C ALA A 117 -1.75 22.04 3.22
N ASP A 118 -3.07 21.87 3.11
CA ASP A 118 -3.80 20.67 3.53
C ASP A 118 -4.01 19.69 2.36
N LEU A 119 -3.54 20.03 1.16
CA LEU A 119 -3.56 19.12 0.02
C LEU A 119 -2.67 17.92 0.31
N PHE A 120 -3.22 16.71 0.13
CA PHE A 120 -2.46 15.47 0.17
C PHE A 120 -1.36 15.49 -0.91
N LYS A 121 -0.12 15.24 -0.50
CA LYS A 121 1.06 15.26 -1.38
C LYS A 121 1.90 14.03 -1.13
N GLU A 122 1.82 13.08 -2.06
CA GLU A 122 2.76 11.97 -2.14
C GLU A 122 4.10 12.41 -2.78
N PRO A 123 5.24 11.76 -2.43
CA PRO A 123 6.48 11.94 -3.17
C PRO A 123 6.30 11.62 -4.66
N LEU A 124 6.96 12.35 -5.56
CA LEU A 124 6.75 12.19 -7.00
C LEU A 124 7.29 10.86 -7.52
N TRP A 125 8.39 10.38 -6.94
CA TRP A 125 9.06 9.17 -7.39
C TRP A 125 8.26 7.89 -7.15
N THR A 126 7.27 7.91 -6.24
CA THR A 126 6.45 6.73 -5.94
C THR A 126 5.49 6.37 -7.08
N LYS A 127 5.20 7.32 -7.97
CA LYS A 127 4.32 7.12 -9.13
C LYS A 127 4.97 6.18 -10.14
N GLY A 128 4.46 4.95 -10.20
CA GLY A 128 4.99 3.91 -11.08
C GLY A 128 6.13 3.09 -10.47
N ALA A 129 6.56 3.39 -9.23
CA ALA A 129 7.61 2.66 -8.55
C ALA A 129 7.18 1.22 -8.21
N VAL A 130 8.19 0.36 -8.03
CA VAL A 130 8.08 -0.99 -7.44
C VAL A 130 9.03 -1.10 -6.26
N ILE A 131 8.47 -1.46 -5.09
CA ILE A 131 9.21 -1.65 -3.84
C ILE A 131 9.62 -3.12 -3.72
N TYR A 132 10.83 -3.37 -3.20
CA TYR A 132 11.31 -4.71 -2.87
C TYR A 132 11.64 -4.79 -1.38
N GLN A 133 10.97 -5.68 -0.65
CA GLN A 133 11.20 -5.87 0.79
C GLN A 133 12.35 -6.87 1.01
N ILE A 134 13.36 -6.44 1.77
CA ILE A 134 14.51 -7.25 2.17
C ILE A 134 14.48 -7.51 3.67
N PHE A 135 14.63 -8.78 4.04
CA PHE A 135 14.99 -9.21 5.39
C PHE A 135 16.52 -9.48 5.44
N PRO A 136 17.35 -8.58 6.01
CA PRO A 136 18.79 -8.56 5.78
C PRO A 136 19.53 -9.86 6.10
N ASP A 137 19.28 -10.46 7.28
CA ASP A 137 19.93 -11.72 7.74
C ASP A 137 19.74 -12.89 6.76
N ARG A 138 18.80 -12.79 5.83
CA ARG A 138 18.37 -13.87 4.93
C ARG A 138 18.58 -13.56 3.45
N PHE A 139 19.06 -12.37 3.11
CA PHE A 139 19.14 -11.94 1.70
C PHE A 139 20.45 -12.36 1.03
N TYR A 140 21.60 -11.94 1.55
CA TYR A 140 22.90 -12.43 1.09
C TYR A 140 23.97 -12.17 2.16
N ASN A 141 24.83 -13.17 2.41
CA ASN A 141 26.00 -13.02 3.28
C ASN A 141 27.18 -12.51 2.44
N GLY A 142 27.51 -11.22 2.60
CA GLY A 142 28.59 -10.54 1.90
C GLY A 142 29.86 -10.36 2.74
N ASP A 143 29.77 -10.45 4.07
CA ASP A 143 30.89 -10.31 4.98
C ASP A 143 30.88 -11.33 6.14
N LYS A 144 31.45 -12.50 5.91
CA LYS A 144 31.56 -13.56 6.92
C LYS A 144 32.28 -13.17 8.22
N ASN A 145 32.96 -12.03 8.28
CA ASN A 145 33.63 -11.57 9.50
C ASN A 145 32.65 -10.99 10.53
N ASN A 146 31.46 -10.58 10.11
CA ASN A 146 30.44 -10.02 10.99
C ASN A 146 29.33 -11.03 11.36
N ASP A 147 29.42 -12.27 10.85
CA ASP A 147 28.47 -13.35 11.13
C ASP A 147 28.26 -13.55 12.64
N PRO A 148 27.00 -13.54 13.11
CA PRO A 148 26.67 -13.94 14.48
C PRO A 148 27.19 -15.35 14.82
N PRO A 149 27.60 -15.60 16.06
CA PRO A 149 28.04 -16.93 16.47
C PRO A 149 26.89 -17.93 16.34
N GLY A 150 27.17 -19.09 15.75
CA GLY A 150 26.18 -20.15 15.59
C GLY A 150 25.23 -19.95 14.40
N CYS A 151 25.62 -19.16 13.39
CA CYS A 151 24.90 -19.11 12.12
C CYS A 151 24.67 -20.52 11.56
N LYS A 152 23.45 -20.78 11.12
CA LYS A 152 23.11 -21.97 10.34
C LYS A 152 23.70 -21.85 8.94
N LYS A 153 23.81 -22.98 8.24
CA LYS A 153 24.24 -22.96 6.84
C LYS A 153 23.15 -22.32 5.98
N TRP A 154 23.57 -21.53 5.00
CA TRP A 154 22.67 -20.96 4.00
C TRP A 154 21.84 -22.06 3.32
N GLY A 155 20.52 -21.90 3.27
CA GLY A 155 19.58 -22.90 2.76
C GLY A 155 18.96 -23.84 3.81
N GLU A 156 19.44 -23.84 5.06
CA GLU A 156 18.76 -24.57 6.14
C GLU A 156 17.45 -23.90 6.56
N ALA A 157 16.52 -24.69 7.11
CA ALA A 157 15.24 -24.17 7.59
C ALA A 157 15.44 -23.19 8.77
N PRO A 158 14.81 -22.01 8.74
CA PRO A 158 14.90 -21.05 9.82
C PRO A 158 14.08 -21.52 11.03
N ASP A 159 14.53 -21.11 12.20
CA ASP A 159 13.72 -21.04 13.42
C ASP A 159 13.72 -19.60 13.95
N SER A 160 12.94 -19.34 15.00
CA SER A 160 12.76 -17.98 15.55
C SER A 160 14.04 -17.35 16.11
N LYS A 161 15.13 -18.11 16.28
CA LYS A 161 16.41 -17.64 16.84
C LYS A 161 17.60 -17.80 15.89
N SER A 162 17.42 -18.53 14.80
CA SER A 162 18.47 -18.81 13.83
C SER A 162 18.99 -17.55 13.15
N PHE A 163 20.30 -17.50 12.93
CA PHE A 163 20.99 -16.50 12.11
C PHE A 163 21.60 -17.19 10.88
N PHE A 164 21.74 -16.46 9.78
CA PHE A 164 22.37 -16.95 8.55
C PHE A 164 23.47 -16.02 8.02
N GLY A 165 23.70 -14.89 8.70
CA GLY A 165 24.81 -13.98 8.41
C GLY A 165 24.56 -13.10 7.19
N GLY A 166 23.30 -12.91 6.77
CA GLY A 166 22.99 -11.93 5.75
C GLY A 166 23.21 -10.50 6.26
N ASP A 167 23.75 -9.63 5.40
CA ASP A 167 24.27 -8.32 5.82
C ASP A 167 24.12 -7.23 4.73
N LEU A 168 24.40 -5.97 5.08
CA LEU A 168 24.23 -4.82 4.18
C LEU A 168 25.20 -4.85 2.99
N LYS A 169 26.42 -5.37 3.19
CA LYS A 169 27.39 -5.54 2.10
C LYS A 169 26.90 -6.60 1.11
N GLY A 170 26.23 -7.64 1.60
CA GLY A 170 25.59 -8.64 0.80
C GLY A 170 24.49 -8.06 -0.08
N VAL A 171 23.67 -7.17 0.47
CA VAL A 171 22.67 -6.42 -0.33
C VAL A 171 23.36 -5.57 -1.40
N MET A 172 24.43 -4.85 -1.04
CA MET A 172 25.20 -4.02 -1.96
C MET A 172 25.74 -4.84 -3.16
N LEU A 173 26.24 -6.05 -2.92
CA LEU A 173 26.71 -6.98 -3.96
C LEU A 173 25.60 -7.49 -4.89
N LYS A 174 24.33 -7.29 -4.54
CA LYS A 174 23.16 -7.79 -5.26
C LYS A 174 22.28 -6.66 -5.80
N LEU A 175 22.71 -5.40 -5.72
CA LEU A 175 21.97 -4.28 -6.29
C LEU A 175 21.78 -4.39 -7.81
N ASP A 176 22.74 -5.00 -8.53
CA ASP A 176 22.61 -5.20 -9.98
C ASP A 176 21.49 -6.19 -10.32
N TYR A 177 21.27 -7.22 -9.50
CA TYR A 177 20.13 -8.14 -9.64
C TYR A 177 18.79 -7.40 -9.48
N LEU A 178 18.68 -6.54 -8.46
CA LEU A 178 17.48 -5.74 -8.21
C LEU A 178 17.24 -4.71 -9.32
N LYS A 179 18.32 -4.11 -9.84
CA LYS A 179 18.25 -3.19 -10.97
C LYS A 179 17.80 -3.90 -12.23
N GLU A 180 18.32 -5.10 -12.51
CA GLU A 180 17.91 -5.90 -13.67
C GLU A 180 16.44 -6.32 -13.58
N LEU A 181 15.95 -6.65 -12.38
CA LEU A 181 14.54 -6.94 -12.14
C LEU A 181 13.64 -5.72 -12.37
N GLY A 182 14.18 -4.50 -12.20
CA GLY A 182 13.47 -3.23 -12.36
C GLY A 182 12.95 -2.64 -11.05
N ILE A 183 13.60 -2.94 -9.92
CA ILE A 183 13.21 -2.38 -8.62
C ILE A 183 13.61 -0.91 -8.51
N ASP A 184 12.71 -0.09 -7.96
CA ASP A 184 12.92 1.36 -7.78
C ASP A 184 13.20 1.73 -6.33
N ALA A 185 12.81 0.89 -5.37
CA ALA A 185 13.03 1.13 -3.95
C ALA A 185 13.21 -0.17 -3.17
N ILE A 186 14.07 -0.13 -2.15
CA ILE A 186 14.26 -1.20 -1.18
C ILE A 186 13.67 -0.76 0.15
N TYR A 187 12.81 -1.59 0.70
CA TYR A 187 12.36 -1.51 2.09
C TYR A 187 13.11 -2.56 2.91
N PHE A 188 13.88 -2.14 3.89
CA PHE A 188 14.52 -3.02 4.86
C PHE A 188 13.66 -3.17 6.11
N THR A 189 13.49 -4.41 6.59
CA THR A 189 13.13 -4.67 8.00
C THR A 189 14.20 -4.10 8.94
N PRO A 190 13.99 -4.03 10.27
CA PRO A 190 14.88 -3.27 11.16
C PRO A 190 16.35 -3.67 11.04
N ILE A 191 17.22 -2.67 10.95
CA ILE A 191 18.68 -2.84 10.82
C ILE A 191 19.47 -2.32 12.04
N PHE A 192 18.77 -1.78 13.03
CA PHE A 192 19.39 -1.22 14.23
C PHE A 192 19.75 -2.30 15.24
N GLU A 193 20.68 -1.97 16.15
CA GLU A 193 21.30 -2.92 17.07
C GLU A 193 20.24 -3.65 17.92
N SER A 194 20.18 -4.99 17.77
CA SER A 194 19.28 -5.86 18.53
C SER A 194 19.84 -7.30 18.62
N PRO A 195 19.58 -8.02 19.73
CA PRO A 195 20.05 -9.40 19.91
C PRO A 195 19.35 -10.42 19.01
N SER A 196 18.18 -10.12 18.44
CA SER A 196 17.41 -11.06 17.63
C SER A 196 17.80 -11.03 16.14
N ASN A 197 17.30 -11.98 15.36
CA ASN A 197 17.47 -12.01 13.90
C ASN A 197 16.53 -11.03 13.18
N HIS A 198 15.39 -10.69 13.78
CA HIS A 198 14.35 -9.81 13.22
C HIS A 198 14.51 -8.35 13.64
N LYS A 199 15.23 -8.11 14.74
CA LYS A 199 15.69 -6.79 15.22
C LYS A 199 14.62 -5.81 15.72
N TYR A 200 13.33 -6.19 15.68
CA TYR A 200 12.22 -5.42 16.30
C TYR A 200 12.39 -5.13 17.81
N ASP A 201 13.16 -5.92 18.56
CA ASP A 201 13.51 -5.66 19.96
C ASP A 201 14.78 -4.77 20.08
N THR A 202 14.69 -3.54 19.57
CA THR A 202 15.81 -2.59 19.44
C THR A 202 16.50 -2.25 20.76
N THR A 203 17.84 -2.31 20.77
CA THR A 203 18.68 -2.00 21.95
C THR A 203 19.41 -0.67 21.84
N ASP A 204 19.78 -0.25 20.63
CA ASP A 204 20.28 1.09 20.33
C ASP A 204 19.78 1.57 18.96
N TYR A 205 18.96 2.62 18.97
CA TYR A 205 18.39 3.21 17.76
C TYR A 205 19.39 4.04 16.93
N TYR A 206 20.54 4.40 17.50
CA TYR A 206 21.56 5.23 16.83
C TYR A 206 22.70 4.41 16.22
N ARG A 207 22.58 3.07 16.24
CA ARG A 207 23.61 2.17 15.72
C ARG A 207 23.02 1.14 14.77
N VAL A 208 23.68 0.97 13.63
CA VAL A 208 23.48 -0.22 12.78
C VAL A 208 23.93 -1.44 13.57
N ASP A 209 23.18 -2.54 13.46
CA ASP A 209 23.56 -3.80 14.09
C ASP A 209 24.90 -4.29 13.52
N LYS A 210 25.82 -4.65 14.41
CA LYS A 210 27.15 -5.16 14.05
C LYS A 210 27.12 -6.38 13.13
N ALA A 211 26.07 -7.20 13.18
CA ALA A 211 25.89 -8.35 12.31
C ALA A 211 25.53 -7.96 10.87
N PHE A 212 25.05 -6.74 10.66
CA PHE A 212 24.68 -6.21 9.35
C PHE A 212 25.75 -5.27 8.79
N GLY A 213 26.55 -4.64 9.64
CA GLY A 213 27.64 -3.75 9.26
C GLY A 213 27.78 -2.59 10.24
N ASP A 214 28.02 -1.40 9.70
CA ASP A 214 28.16 -0.15 10.45
C ASP A 214 27.55 1.03 9.67
N LEU A 215 27.72 2.24 10.20
CA LEU A 215 27.22 3.47 9.58
C LEU A 215 27.83 3.70 8.19
N ASP A 216 29.13 3.44 8.01
CA ASP A 216 29.81 3.68 6.73
C ASP A 216 29.37 2.68 5.67
N THR A 217 29.15 1.42 6.06
CA THR A 217 28.55 0.39 5.20
C THR A 217 27.14 0.79 4.76
N LEU A 218 26.32 1.32 5.68
CA LEU A 218 24.98 1.80 5.33
C LEU A 218 25.03 3.01 4.38
N ARG A 219 25.92 3.99 4.63
CA ARG A 219 26.13 5.12 3.71
C ARG A 219 26.51 4.64 2.32
N GLN A 220 27.49 3.74 2.23
CA GLN A 220 27.94 3.19 0.96
C GLN A 220 26.81 2.44 0.23
N LEU A 221 26.01 1.65 0.95
CA LEU A 221 24.86 0.96 0.38
C LEU A 221 23.84 1.95 -0.20
N VAL A 222 23.52 3.02 0.52
CA VAL A 222 22.59 4.06 0.04
C VAL A 222 23.15 4.74 -1.21
N ASP A 223 24.43 5.12 -1.21
CA ASP A 223 25.08 5.77 -2.36
C ASP A 223 25.08 4.85 -3.59
N GLU A 224 25.42 3.57 -3.44
CA GLU A 224 25.43 2.58 -4.52
C GLU A 224 24.02 2.27 -5.05
N ALA A 225 23.01 2.25 -4.17
CA ALA A 225 21.61 2.11 -4.56
C ALA A 225 21.14 3.34 -5.35
N HIS A 226 21.45 4.55 -4.87
CA HIS A 226 21.10 5.81 -5.53
C HIS A 226 21.72 5.93 -6.92
N GLN A 227 22.98 5.50 -7.10
CA GLN A 227 23.63 5.46 -8.41
C GLN A 227 22.89 4.57 -9.43
N ARG A 228 22.14 3.57 -8.95
CA ARG A 228 21.30 2.69 -9.76
C ARG A 228 19.84 3.18 -9.87
N GLY A 229 19.51 4.31 -9.25
CA GLY A 229 18.16 4.84 -9.17
C GLY A 229 17.27 4.09 -8.19
N ILE A 230 17.84 3.35 -7.24
CA ILE A 230 17.11 2.60 -6.21
C ILE A 230 17.07 3.41 -4.92
N LYS A 231 15.87 3.67 -4.42
CA LYS A 231 15.57 4.41 -3.19
C LYS A 231 15.67 3.51 -1.96
N ILE A 232 16.04 4.06 -0.80
CA ILE A 232 16.16 3.30 0.46
C ILE A 232 15.14 3.75 1.50
N ILE A 233 14.36 2.79 2.00
CA ILE A 233 13.37 2.94 3.08
C ILE A 233 13.79 2.07 4.26
N LEU A 234 13.90 2.65 5.45
CA LEU A 234 14.22 1.93 6.69
C LEU A 234 13.00 1.70 7.57
N ASP A 235 13.01 0.60 8.33
CA ASP A 235 12.02 0.32 9.37
C ASP A 235 12.29 1.14 10.66
N ALA A 236 11.25 1.78 11.18
CA ALA A 236 11.25 2.53 12.43
C ALA A 236 10.36 1.85 13.47
N VAL A 237 10.99 1.19 14.44
CA VAL A 237 10.32 0.47 15.52
C VAL A 237 10.13 1.36 16.74
N PHE A 238 9.10 2.19 16.74
CA PHE A 238 8.92 3.24 17.77
C PHE A 238 7.84 2.95 18.78
N ASN A 239 6.98 1.95 18.52
CA ASN A 239 5.91 1.57 19.43
C ASN A 239 6.49 0.96 20.72
N HIS A 240 7.58 0.22 20.59
CA HIS A 240 8.23 -0.52 21.65
C HIS A 240 9.74 -0.50 21.45
N CYS A 241 10.51 -0.83 22.48
CA CYS A 241 11.94 -1.10 22.37
C CYS A 241 12.26 -2.53 22.80
N GLY A 242 13.51 -2.95 22.71
CA GLY A 242 13.99 -4.20 23.29
C GLY A 242 14.15 -4.13 24.81
N LYS A 243 14.04 -5.27 25.48
CA LYS A 243 14.28 -5.41 26.93
C LYS A 243 15.70 -4.99 27.37
N ASP A 244 16.65 -4.96 26.44
CA ASP A 244 18.04 -4.60 26.72
C ASP A 244 18.34 -3.11 26.41
N PHE A 245 17.33 -2.35 25.97
CA PHE A 245 17.38 -0.89 25.79
C PHE A 245 17.78 -0.21 27.11
N TRP A 246 18.73 0.73 27.02
CA TRP A 246 19.38 1.33 28.19
C TRP A 246 18.38 1.97 29.17
N ALA A 247 17.34 2.64 28.67
CA ALA A 247 16.34 3.30 29.51
C ALA A 247 15.48 2.28 30.26
N PHE A 248 15.12 1.18 29.59
CA PHE A 248 14.32 0.11 30.19
C PHE A 248 15.10 -0.63 31.27
N LYS A 249 16.38 -0.98 31.00
CA LYS A 249 17.26 -1.60 32.01
C LYS A 249 17.39 -0.74 33.27
N GLU A 250 17.53 0.57 33.10
CA GLU A 250 17.59 1.48 34.24
C GLU A 250 16.26 1.50 35.01
N ALA A 251 15.13 1.61 34.32
CA ALA A 251 13.79 1.53 34.93
C ALA A 251 13.58 0.22 35.73
N VAL A 252 14.01 -0.92 35.19
CA VAL A 252 13.97 -2.22 35.87
C VAL A 252 14.83 -2.20 37.14
N SER A 253 16.06 -1.67 37.06
CA SER A 253 17.03 -1.70 38.16
C SER A 253 16.74 -0.73 39.31
N LYS A 254 16.25 0.49 39.01
CA LYS A 254 16.03 1.56 39.98
C LYS A 254 14.56 1.69 40.40
N GLY A 255 13.67 0.98 39.72
CA GLY A 255 12.24 1.06 40.00
C GLY A 255 11.67 2.46 39.79
N PRO A 256 10.65 2.86 40.58
CA PRO A 256 10.03 4.19 40.52
C PRO A 256 11.01 5.37 40.72
N GLY A 257 12.22 5.13 41.22
CA GLY A 257 13.27 6.15 41.34
C GLY A 257 14.08 6.39 40.05
N SER A 258 13.85 5.60 38.99
CA SER A 258 14.48 5.82 37.68
C SER A 258 13.92 7.08 37.01
N ARG A 259 14.80 7.88 36.40
CA ARG A 259 14.38 8.97 35.49
C ARG A 259 13.52 8.45 34.35
N TYR A 260 13.79 7.23 33.89
CA TYR A 260 13.13 6.61 32.75
C TYR A 260 11.92 5.77 33.13
N TRP A 261 11.46 5.81 34.39
CA TRP A 261 10.29 5.04 34.82
C TRP A 261 9.05 5.36 33.98
N GLN A 262 8.83 6.64 33.69
CA GLN A 262 7.69 7.14 32.91
C GLN A 262 7.87 7.04 31.39
N TRP A 263 8.97 6.46 30.92
CA TRP A 263 9.13 6.12 29.50
C TRP A 263 8.32 4.87 29.12
N PHE A 264 7.87 4.12 30.13
CA PHE A 264 7.15 2.85 29.98
C PHE A 264 5.89 2.86 30.86
N ASN A 265 4.95 1.99 30.54
CA ASN A 265 3.78 1.75 31.39
C ASN A 265 4.02 0.50 32.25
N ILE A 266 4.60 0.70 33.43
CA ILE A 266 4.95 -0.37 34.39
C ILE A 266 3.90 -0.42 35.50
N TYR A 267 3.24 -1.57 35.67
CA TYR A 267 2.10 -1.72 36.58
C TYR A 267 2.50 -1.95 38.04
N SER A 268 3.67 -2.53 38.31
CA SER A 268 4.15 -2.77 39.68
C SER A 268 5.67 -2.94 39.75
N TYR A 269 6.23 -2.71 40.93
CA TYR A 269 7.64 -2.95 41.26
C TYR A 269 7.75 -4.08 42.30
N PRO A 270 8.72 -5.03 42.21
CA PRO A 270 9.79 -5.12 41.20
C PRO A 270 9.28 -5.44 39.79
N VAL A 271 9.99 -4.97 38.77
CA VAL A 271 9.66 -5.25 37.36
C VAL A 271 9.97 -6.71 37.03
N LYS A 272 9.00 -7.43 36.44
CA LYS A 272 9.10 -8.84 36.07
C LYS A 272 9.43 -8.98 34.59
N VAL A 273 10.72 -9.04 34.26
CA VAL A 273 11.19 -9.25 32.87
C VAL A 273 11.24 -10.75 32.56
N GLY A 274 10.13 -11.28 32.05
CA GLY A 274 9.99 -12.70 31.74
C GLY A 274 8.54 -13.05 31.40
N PRO A 275 8.19 -14.34 31.34
CA PRO A 275 6.81 -14.77 31.11
C PRO A 275 5.86 -14.10 32.12
N ASN A 276 4.78 -13.49 31.61
CA ASN A 276 3.84 -12.65 32.35
C ASN A 276 4.47 -11.33 32.88
N PRO A 277 4.90 -10.43 31.98
CA PRO A 277 5.46 -9.14 32.36
C PRO A 277 4.42 -8.28 33.10
N ASN A 278 4.87 -7.48 34.06
CA ASN A 278 4.04 -6.51 34.78
C ASN A 278 4.20 -5.09 34.22
N TYR A 279 4.33 -5.00 32.91
CA TYR A 279 4.43 -3.77 32.13
C TYR A 279 3.79 -3.99 30.76
N GLU A 280 3.40 -2.91 30.10
CA GLU A 280 2.84 -2.95 28.77
C GLU A 280 3.91 -3.32 27.74
N THR A 281 3.56 -4.21 26.81
CA THR A 281 4.45 -4.72 25.76
C THR A 281 3.81 -4.57 24.40
N PHE A 282 4.59 -4.73 23.34
CA PHE A 282 4.05 -5.16 22.06
C PHE A 282 3.26 -6.47 22.25
N ALA A 283 2.08 -6.54 21.61
CA ALA A 283 1.15 -7.66 21.72
C ALA A 283 0.90 -8.08 23.19
N ASN A 284 0.45 -9.32 23.39
CA ASN A 284 0.07 -9.82 24.72
C ASN A 284 1.24 -10.54 25.39
N GLY A 285 2.04 -9.81 26.18
CA GLY A 285 3.04 -10.39 27.08
C GLY A 285 4.36 -10.75 26.41
N VAL A 286 4.71 -10.12 25.28
CA VAL A 286 6.02 -10.24 24.64
C VAL A 286 7.04 -9.47 25.48
N TYR A 287 7.52 -10.11 26.55
CA TYR A 287 8.35 -9.46 27.56
C TYR A 287 9.67 -8.89 27.03
N THR A 288 10.12 -9.31 25.85
CA THR A 288 11.30 -8.76 25.17
C THR A 288 11.04 -7.39 24.54
N MET A 289 9.79 -6.94 24.45
CA MET A 289 9.37 -5.74 23.71
C MET A 289 8.51 -4.78 24.56
N PRO A 290 9.06 -4.13 25.60
CA PRO A 290 8.35 -3.11 26.38
C PRO A 290 7.87 -1.92 25.52
N LYS A 291 6.60 -1.53 25.69
CA LYS A 291 5.98 -0.40 24.95
C LYS A 291 6.55 0.93 25.43
N LEU A 292 6.91 1.80 24.49
CA LEU A 292 7.35 3.17 24.73
C LEU A 292 6.16 4.11 24.85
N MET A 293 6.17 4.98 25.85
CA MET A 293 5.15 6.00 26.05
C MET A 293 5.45 7.24 25.22
N THR A 294 5.13 7.21 23.92
CA THR A 294 5.44 8.28 22.95
C THR A 294 4.83 9.64 23.30
N TYR A 295 3.83 9.68 24.19
CA TYR A 295 3.31 10.94 24.72
C TYR A 295 4.26 11.62 25.72
N ASN A 296 5.20 10.89 26.33
CA ASN A 296 6.21 11.44 27.21
C ASN A 296 7.16 12.35 26.40
N PRO A 297 7.40 13.62 26.81
CA PRO A 297 8.24 14.55 26.07
C PRO A 297 9.67 14.05 25.83
N GLU A 298 10.28 13.36 26.80
CA GLU A 298 11.66 12.85 26.65
C GLU A 298 11.74 11.68 25.67
N VAL A 299 10.75 10.76 25.71
CA VAL A 299 10.64 9.66 24.72
C VAL A 299 10.45 10.24 23.33
N ARG A 300 9.53 11.21 23.20
CA ARG A 300 9.25 11.89 21.93
C ARG A 300 10.50 12.56 21.37
N GLU A 301 11.20 13.36 22.18
CA GLU A 301 12.43 14.04 21.77
C GLU A 301 13.51 13.04 21.32
N TYR A 302 13.68 11.94 22.07
CA TYR A 302 14.64 10.88 21.72
C TYR A 302 14.33 10.24 20.36
N LEU A 303 13.09 9.78 20.15
CA LEU A 303 12.70 9.08 18.92
C LEU A 303 12.69 10.01 17.70
N LEU A 304 12.23 11.26 17.84
CA LEU A 304 12.31 12.25 16.77
C LEU A 304 13.77 12.65 16.47
N GLY A 305 14.63 12.63 17.49
CA GLY A 305 16.08 12.77 17.35
C GLY A 305 16.71 11.67 16.51
N VAL A 306 16.28 10.40 16.69
CA VAL A 306 16.73 9.25 15.87
C VAL A 306 16.37 9.47 14.41
N ILE A 307 15.14 9.89 14.13
CA ILE A 307 14.67 10.16 12.76
C ILE A 307 15.46 11.28 12.11
N LYS A 308 15.64 12.39 12.82
CA LYS A 308 16.43 13.51 12.33
C LYS A 308 17.87 13.10 12.03
N TYR A 309 18.47 12.27 12.87
CA TYR A 309 19.81 11.74 12.67
C TYR A 309 19.89 10.91 11.39
N TRP A 310 19.15 9.80 11.28
CA TRP A 310 19.28 8.90 10.14
C TRP A 310 18.82 9.52 8.82
N THR A 311 17.72 10.28 8.82
CA THR A 311 17.25 10.95 7.59
C THR A 311 18.32 11.89 7.01
N LYS A 312 19.11 12.54 7.88
CA LYS A 312 20.18 13.45 7.48
C LYS A 312 21.50 12.73 7.18
N GLU A 313 21.90 11.77 8.01
CA GLU A 313 23.25 11.18 7.97
C GLU A 313 23.47 10.19 6.83
N VAL A 314 22.41 9.56 6.34
CA VAL A 314 22.50 8.55 5.26
C VAL A 314 21.58 8.87 4.07
N ASN A 315 21.10 10.13 3.94
CA ASN A 315 20.28 10.60 2.81
C ASN A 315 19.07 9.68 2.49
N LEU A 316 18.29 9.31 3.50
CA LEU A 316 17.18 8.37 3.34
C LEU A 316 16.05 8.91 2.44
N ASP A 317 15.42 7.99 1.72
CA ASP A 317 14.27 8.27 0.86
C ASP A 317 12.94 7.88 1.51
N GLY A 318 12.95 7.33 2.72
CA GLY A 318 11.70 7.04 3.43
C GLY A 318 11.85 6.23 4.69
N TRP A 319 10.71 6.07 5.37
CA TRP A 319 10.55 5.31 6.59
C TRP A 319 9.31 4.40 6.48
N ARG A 320 9.47 3.14 6.86
CA ARG A 320 8.37 2.23 7.18
C ARG A 320 8.18 2.24 8.70
N LEU A 321 6.96 2.45 9.16
CA LEU A 321 6.64 2.67 10.57
C LEU A 321 5.98 1.41 11.16
N ASP A 322 6.68 0.73 12.07
CA ASP A 322 6.20 -0.48 12.72
C ASP A 322 5.07 -0.20 13.72
N VAL A 323 4.01 -1.01 13.68
CA VAL A 323 2.84 -0.92 14.59
C VAL A 323 2.36 0.53 14.75
N ALA A 324 2.25 1.22 13.61
CA ALA A 324 2.09 2.67 13.58
C ALA A 324 0.75 3.14 14.19
N ASN A 325 -0.26 2.27 14.15
CA ASN A 325 -1.60 2.50 14.68
C ASN A 325 -1.67 2.55 16.22
N GLU A 326 -0.62 2.14 16.94
CA GLU A 326 -0.58 2.18 18.42
C GLU A 326 0.22 3.37 18.99
N ILE A 327 0.65 4.29 18.12
CA ILE A 327 1.33 5.55 18.47
C ILE A 327 0.37 6.73 18.25
N ASP A 328 0.45 7.73 19.12
CA ASP A 328 -0.42 8.91 19.09
C ASP A 328 -0.27 9.74 17.80
N HIS A 329 -1.39 10.22 17.25
CA HIS A 329 -1.40 11.04 16.03
C HIS A 329 -0.57 12.34 16.15
N SER A 330 -0.45 12.93 17.35
CA SER A 330 0.40 14.12 17.54
C SER A 330 1.87 13.85 17.26
N PHE A 331 2.39 12.69 17.71
CA PHE A 331 3.73 12.24 17.37
C PHE A 331 3.90 12.13 15.86
N TRP A 332 2.93 11.54 15.15
CA TRP A 332 3.03 11.36 13.70
C TRP A 332 3.02 12.65 12.89
N ARG A 333 2.28 13.67 13.34
CA ARG A 333 2.31 15.00 12.69
C ARG A 333 3.69 15.66 12.83
N GLU A 334 4.29 15.57 14.01
CA GLU A 334 5.62 16.11 14.26
C GLU A 334 6.70 15.32 13.50
N PHE A 335 6.58 13.99 13.50
CA PHE A 335 7.40 13.09 12.69
C PHE A 335 7.38 13.50 11.22
N ARG A 336 6.18 13.66 10.62
CA ARG A 336 6.02 14.07 9.23
C ARG A 336 6.73 15.38 8.98
N LYS A 337 6.51 16.38 9.84
CA LYS A 337 7.16 17.68 9.72
C LYS A 337 8.67 17.55 9.67
N ILE A 338 9.29 16.81 10.60
CA ILE A 338 10.74 16.61 10.63
C ILE A 338 11.25 15.93 9.36
N VAL A 339 10.61 14.84 8.94
CA VAL A 339 11.02 14.08 7.75
C VAL A 339 10.91 14.94 6.49
N LYS A 340 9.76 15.61 6.30
CA LYS A 340 9.51 16.43 5.11
C LYS A 340 10.31 17.73 5.09
N ASP A 341 10.65 18.31 6.25
CA ASP A 341 11.54 19.48 6.35
C ASP A 341 12.99 19.13 5.94
N ILE A 342 13.44 17.88 6.16
CA ILE A 342 14.76 17.40 5.72
C ILE A 342 14.74 16.96 4.25
N ASN A 343 13.78 16.12 3.88
CA ASN A 343 13.60 15.61 2.52
C ASN A 343 12.10 15.60 2.15
N PRO A 344 11.63 16.57 1.35
CA PRO A 344 10.23 16.62 0.92
C PRO A 344 9.78 15.41 0.10
N GLN A 345 10.73 14.66 -0.47
CA GLN A 345 10.48 13.43 -1.25
C GLN A 345 10.63 12.15 -0.41
N ALA A 346 10.94 12.25 0.89
CA ALA A 346 11.00 11.07 1.74
C ALA A 346 9.59 10.47 1.90
N PHE A 347 9.44 9.18 1.64
CA PHE A 347 8.18 8.45 1.70
C PHE A 347 7.90 7.93 3.11
N ILE A 348 6.70 8.19 3.64
CA ILE A 348 6.30 7.76 4.98
C ILE A 348 5.24 6.67 4.85
N LEU A 349 5.64 5.43 5.11
CA LEU A 349 4.82 4.22 4.98
C LEU A 349 4.43 3.67 6.35
N GLY A 350 3.15 3.75 6.72
CA GLY A 350 2.65 3.17 7.96
C GLY A 350 2.36 1.67 7.86
N GLU A 351 2.68 0.90 8.90
CA GLU A 351 2.10 -0.43 9.07
C GLU A 351 0.76 -0.32 9.81
N VAL A 352 -0.34 -0.45 9.06
CA VAL A 352 -1.71 -0.50 9.59
C VAL A 352 -2.47 -1.58 8.84
N TRP A 353 -2.92 -2.61 9.55
CA TRP A 353 -3.54 -3.80 8.96
C TRP A 353 -5.05 -3.66 8.72
N HIS A 354 -5.62 -2.50 9.03
CA HIS A 354 -7.05 -2.20 8.95
C HIS A 354 -7.29 -0.84 8.28
N ASP A 355 -8.52 -0.32 8.34
CA ASP A 355 -8.85 1.03 7.86
C ASP A 355 -7.88 2.07 8.45
N ALA A 356 -7.18 2.77 7.56
CA ALA A 356 -6.13 3.71 7.90
C ALA A 356 -6.47 5.17 7.56
N LEU A 357 -7.74 5.51 7.29
CA LEU A 357 -8.12 6.84 6.78
C LEU A 357 -7.59 7.97 7.66
N LYS A 358 -7.64 7.79 8.99
CA LYS A 358 -7.17 8.78 9.99
C LYS A 358 -5.69 9.11 9.94
N TRP A 359 -4.87 8.29 9.30
CA TRP A 359 -3.44 8.56 9.11
C TRP A 359 -3.11 9.05 7.70
N LEU A 360 -4.09 9.04 6.79
CA LEU A 360 -3.94 9.30 5.36
C LEU A 360 -4.66 10.59 4.94
N GLU A 361 -4.91 11.51 5.87
CA GLU A 361 -5.52 12.82 5.61
C GLU A 361 -4.49 13.85 5.10
N GLY A 362 -3.21 13.47 4.97
CA GLY A 362 -2.13 14.30 4.42
C GLY A 362 -1.22 14.97 5.45
N ASP A 363 -1.56 14.88 6.74
CA ASP A 363 -0.82 15.45 7.87
C ASP A 363 0.08 14.46 8.60
N GLN A 364 0.02 13.16 8.26
CA GLN A 364 0.78 12.08 8.89
C GLN A 364 1.51 11.22 7.83
N PHE A 365 0.89 10.14 7.33
CA PHE A 365 1.54 9.19 6.43
C PHE A 365 1.27 9.54 4.97
N ASP A 366 2.17 9.11 4.08
CA ASP A 366 1.93 9.15 2.63
C ASP A 366 1.24 7.88 2.14
N SER A 367 1.37 6.78 2.86
CA SER A 367 0.79 5.49 2.50
C SER A 367 0.76 4.52 3.69
N VAL A 368 0.07 3.39 3.52
CA VAL A 368 0.12 2.24 4.44
C VAL A 368 0.34 0.94 3.67
N MET A 369 0.84 -0.08 4.37
CA MET A 369 0.87 -1.47 3.87
C MET A 369 -0.55 -1.98 3.69
N ASN A 370 -0.97 -2.27 2.46
CA ASN A 370 -2.36 -2.52 2.09
C ASN A 370 -2.82 -3.97 2.37
N TYR A 371 -2.79 -4.38 3.64
CA TYR A 371 -3.19 -5.73 4.07
C TYR A 371 -4.66 -6.08 3.77
N PRO A 372 -5.65 -5.17 3.88
CA PRO A 372 -7.02 -5.48 3.46
C PRO A 372 -7.13 -5.88 1.99
N TRP A 373 -6.35 -5.24 1.10
CA TRP A 373 -6.25 -5.63 -0.31
C TRP A 373 -5.55 -6.97 -0.48
N ARG A 374 -4.43 -7.18 0.23
CA ARG A 374 -3.69 -8.46 0.24
C ARG A 374 -4.60 -9.63 0.58
N ASP A 375 -5.37 -9.52 1.66
CA ASP A 375 -6.27 -10.59 2.10
C ASP A 375 -7.34 -10.91 1.07
N LEU A 376 -7.81 -9.90 0.33
CA LEU A 376 -8.75 -10.09 -0.76
C LEU A 376 -8.09 -10.82 -1.95
N VAL A 377 -6.87 -10.44 -2.32
CA VAL A 377 -6.05 -11.11 -3.36
C VAL A 377 -5.78 -12.58 -2.98
N VAL A 378 -5.45 -12.85 -1.72
CA VAL A 378 -5.27 -14.23 -1.21
C VAL A 378 -6.57 -15.04 -1.30
N LYS A 379 -7.71 -14.46 -0.91
CA LYS A 379 -9.01 -15.14 -1.00
C LYS A 379 -9.38 -15.49 -2.45
N PHE A 380 -9.13 -14.57 -3.38
CA PHE A 380 -9.49 -14.75 -4.78
C PHE A 380 -8.52 -15.67 -5.52
N PHE A 381 -7.22 -15.36 -5.58
CA PHE A 381 -6.27 -16.09 -6.44
C PHE A 381 -5.68 -17.34 -5.78
N ALA A 382 -5.26 -17.24 -4.51
CA ALA A 382 -4.59 -18.34 -3.84
C ALA A 382 -5.60 -19.40 -3.37
N LYS A 383 -6.55 -18.98 -2.53
CA LYS A 383 -7.47 -19.88 -1.82
C LYS A 383 -8.75 -20.20 -2.59
N ASN A 384 -9.12 -19.41 -3.60
CA ASN A 384 -10.39 -19.53 -4.34
C ASN A 384 -11.62 -19.63 -3.43
N THR A 385 -11.67 -18.81 -2.37
CA THR A 385 -12.76 -18.80 -1.38
C THR A 385 -13.86 -17.79 -1.69
N ILE A 386 -13.63 -16.93 -2.69
CA ILE A 386 -14.60 -15.96 -3.22
C ILE A 386 -14.56 -16.02 -4.75
N ASP A 387 -15.67 -15.70 -5.39
CA ASP A 387 -15.78 -15.60 -6.85
C ASP A 387 -15.42 -14.18 -7.36
N ALA A 388 -15.49 -14.00 -8.68
CA ALA A 388 -15.18 -12.74 -9.34
C ALA A 388 -16.11 -11.58 -8.95
N GLU A 389 -17.38 -11.83 -8.61
CA GLU A 389 -18.31 -10.77 -8.20
C GLU A 389 -18.02 -10.29 -6.78
N ALA A 390 -17.82 -11.23 -5.85
CA ALA A 390 -17.40 -10.89 -4.49
C ALA A 390 -16.04 -10.18 -4.49
N PHE A 391 -15.11 -10.59 -5.34
CA PHE A 391 -13.82 -9.91 -5.51
C PHE A 391 -13.98 -8.47 -6.00
N ASP A 392 -14.78 -8.24 -7.06
CA ASP A 392 -15.04 -6.91 -7.61
C ASP A 392 -15.72 -5.97 -6.60
N CYS A 393 -16.74 -6.47 -5.89
CA CYS A 393 -17.48 -5.71 -4.90
C CYS A 393 -16.59 -5.28 -3.74
N GLU A 394 -15.77 -6.18 -3.19
CA GLU A 394 -14.85 -5.84 -2.10
C GLU A 394 -13.71 -4.92 -2.57
N LEU A 395 -13.22 -5.09 -3.79
CA LEU A 395 -12.24 -4.17 -4.37
C LEU A 395 -12.81 -2.75 -4.50
N ALA A 396 -14.05 -2.61 -4.98
CA ALA A 396 -14.74 -1.32 -5.06
C ALA A 396 -14.88 -0.68 -3.66
N ARG A 397 -15.33 -1.46 -2.67
CA ARG A 397 -15.44 -0.99 -1.28
C ARG A 397 -14.10 -0.49 -0.75
N LEU A 398 -13.02 -1.25 -0.93
CA LEU A 398 -11.67 -0.85 -0.48
C LEU A 398 -11.18 0.43 -1.17
N ARG A 399 -11.45 0.63 -2.46
CA ARG A 399 -11.11 1.89 -3.15
C ARG A 399 -11.88 3.09 -2.61
N MET A 400 -13.16 2.90 -2.26
CA MET A 400 -14.03 3.98 -1.78
C MET A 400 -13.80 4.35 -0.30
N MET A 401 -12.96 3.59 0.41
CA MET A 401 -12.54 3.94 1.78
C MET A 401 -11.62 5.16 1.84
N TYR A 402 -10.92 5.46 0.75
CA TYR A 402 -9.88 6.49 0.71
C TYR A 402 -10.06 7.46 -0.45
N THR A 403 -9.29 8.55 -0.42
CA THR A 403 -9.19 9.46 -1.56
C THR A 403 -8.43 8.81 -2.71
N SER A 404 -8.60 9.31 -3.92
CA SER A 404 -7.92 8.82 -5.13
C SER A 404 -6.40 8.89 -5.03
N GLU A 405 -5.89 9.96 -4.43
CA GLU A 405 -4.48 10.22 -4.18
C GLU A 405 -3.89 9.22 -3.20
N VAL A 406 -4.67 8.84 -2.18
CA VAL A 406 -4.27 7.79 -1.25
C VAL A 406 -4.27 6.43 -1.95
N VAL A 407 -5.35 6.10 -2.68
CA VAL A 407 -5.44 4.82 -3.42
C VAL A 407 -4.27 4.65 -4.40
N SER A 408 -3.81 5.71 -5.06
CA SER A 408 -2.65 5.65 -5.95
C SER A 408 -1.31 5.45 -5.23
N GLY A 409 -1.23 5.82 -3.96
CA GLY A 409 -0.04 5.68 -3.13
C GLY A 409 0.01 4.44 -2.24
N LEU A 410 -1.09 3.68 -2.10
CA LEU A 410 -1.16 2.48 -1.24
C LEU A 410 -0.13 1.42 -1.65
N VAL A 411 0.60 0.85 -0.68
CA VAL A 411 1.60 -0.19 -0.94
C VAL A 411 0.93 -1.56 -0.99
N ASN A 412 0.76 -2.09 -2.20
CA ASN A 412 0.10 -3.35 -2.50
C ASN A 412 1.08 -4.52 -2.44
N LEU A 413 1.09 -5.20 -1.29
CA LEU A 413 1.81 -6.44 -1.06
C LEU A 413 0.88 -7.66 -1.19
N ILE A 414 1.42 -8.80 -1.60
CA ILE A 414 0.70 -10.09 -1.58
C ILE A 414 1.12 -10.96 -0.38
N ASP A 415 2.30 -10.70 0.17
CA ASP A 415 2.85 -11.25 1.40
C ASP A 415 3.99 -10.36 1.94
N SER A 416 4.54 -10.77 3.08
CA SER A 416 5.66 -10.13 3.77
C SER A 416 6.33 -11.14 4.70
N HIS A 417 7.36 -10.68 5.42
CA HIS A 417 8.01 -11.42 6.50
C HIS A 417 7.12 -11.83 7.70
N ASP A 418 5.85 -11.40 7.75
CA ASP A 418 4.89 -11.74 8.82
C ASP A 418 3.72 -12.59 8.33
N THR A 419 3.82 -13.10 7.10
CA THR A 419 2.79 -13.93 6.49
C THR A 419 3.39 -15.13 5.77
N PRO A 420 2.62 -16.22 5.56
CA PRO A 420 3.06 -17.29 4.66
C PRO A 420 3.30 -16.75 3.25
N ARG A 421 4.30 -17.31 2.56
CA ARG A 421 4.57 -16.96 1.16
C ARG A 421 3.36 -17.24 0.28
N PHE A 422 3.13 -16.39 -0.71
CA PHE A 422 1.95 -16.47 -1.55
C PHE A 422 1.90 -17.78 -2.34
N LEU A 423 3.06 -18.29 -2.79
CA LEU A 423 3.14 -19.57 -3.48
C LEU A 423 2.74 -20.75 -2.58
N THR A 424 3.11 -20.72 -1.29
CA THR A 424 2.65 -21.70 -0.29
C THR A 424 1.14 -21.66 -0.14
N LEU A 425 0.54 -20.46 -0.09
CA LEU A 425 -0.92 -20.29 -0.04
C LEU A 425 -1.60 -20.81 -1.31
N CYS A 426 -0.91 -20.76 -2.45
CA CYS A 426 -1.32 -21.37 -3.72
C CYS A 426 -1.09 -22.88 -3.78
N LYS A 427 -0.51 -23.51 -2.74
CA LYS A 427 -0.12 -24.92 -2.68
C LYS A 427 0.85 -25.30 -3.80
N GLY A 428 1.82 -24.43 -4.09
CA GLY A 428 2.82 -24.62 -5.14
C GLY A 428 2.32 -24.40 -6.56
N ASP A 429 1.05 -24.02 -6.77
CA ASP A 429 0.55 -23.71 -8.11
C ASP A 429 1.02 -22.32 -8.58
N LYS A 430 2.17 -22.29 -9.26
CA LYS A 430 2.77 -21.04 -9.74
C LYS A 430 1.86 -20.23 -10.65
N ARG A 431 0.91 -20.85 -11.36
CA ARG A 431 -0.01 -20.13 -12.26
C ARG A 431 -0.89 -19.17 -11.48
N LYS A 432 -1.28 -19.52 -10.25
CA LYS A 432 -2.07 -18.66 -9.36
C LYS A 432 -1.26 -17.47 -8.85
N LEU A 433 0.00 -17.69 -8.46
CA LEU A 433 0.93 -16.60 -8.15
C LEU A 433 1.08 -15.66 -9.35
N MET A 434 1.33 -16.20 -10.54
CA MET A 434 1.45 -15.42 -11.77
C MET A 434 0.21 -14.55 -12.05
N LEU A 435 -1.01 -15.06 -11.85
CA LEU A 435 -2.23 -14.24 -11.95
C LEU A 435 -2.28 -13.11 -10.91
N ALA A 436 -1.92 -13.40 -9.66
CA ALA A 436 -1.90 -12.40 -8.61
C ALA A 436 -0.86 -11.31 -8.89
N VAL A 437 0.28 -11.64 -9.50
CA VAL A 437 1.33 -10.68 -9.89
C VAL A 437 0.88 -9.83 -11.07
N VAL A 438 0.19 -10.41 -12.07
CA VAL A 438 -0.45 -9.62 -13.15
C VAL A 438 -1.39 -8.59 -12.55
N PHE A 439 -2.24 -9.00 -11.60
CA PHE A 439 -3.14 -8.10 -10.90
C PHE A 439 -2.37 -7.03 -10.11
N GLN A 440 -1.42 -7.43 -9.27
CA GLN A 440 -0.60 -6.54 -8.44
C GLN A 440 0.07 -5.44 -9.26
N MET A 441 0.71 -5.80 -10.38
CA MET A 441 1.49 -4.87 -11.20
C MET A 441 0.64 -3.92 -12.04
N THR A 442 -0.63 -4.28 -12.31
CA THR A 442 -1.54 -3.49 -13.15
C THR A 442 -2.70 -2.85 -12.37
N TYR A 443 -2.77 -3.03 -11.04
CA TYR A 443 -3.72 -2.37 -10.14
C TYR A 443 -3.22 -0.96 -9.70
N PRO A 444 -4.09 0.00 -9.32
CA PRO A 444 -3.68 1.28 -8.72
C PRO A 444 -2.92 1.06 -7.40
N GLY A 445 -1.99 1.94 -7.06
CA GLY A 445 -1.10 1.78 -5.90
C GLY A 445 0.31 1.34 -6.30
N ILE A 446 1.18 1.11 -5.32
CA ILE A 446 2.62 0.77 -5.45
C ILE A 446 2.83 -0.72 -5.14
N PRO A 447 3.22 -1.56 -6.12
CA PRO A 447 3.54 -2.96 -5.87
C PRO A 447 4.73 -3.12 -4.91
N MET A 448 4.61 -4.07 -3.98
CA MET A 448 5.71 -4.52 -3.14
C MET A 448 6.00 -6.00 -3.39
N VAL A 449 7.25 -6.33 -3.70
CA VAL A 449 7.75 -7.70 -3.89
C VAL A 449 8.49 -8.11 -2.62
N TYR A 450 8.12 -9.24 -2.01
CA TYR A 450 8.86 -9.83 -0.91
C TYR A 450 10.01 -10.69 -1.45
N TYR A 451 11.22 -10.53 -0.91
CA TYR A 451 12.40 -11.19 -1.52
C TYR A 451 12.20 -12.68 -1.72
N GLY A 452 12.49 -13.18 -2.92
CA GLY A 452 12.39 -14.59 -3.26
C GLY A 452 11.06 -15.00 -3.92
N ASP A 453 10.02 -14.18 -3.84
CA ASP A 453 8.75 -14.48 -4.52
C ASP A 453 8.91 -14.46 -6.04
N GLU A 454 9.76 -13.57 -6.55
CA GLU A 454 10.08 -13.44 -7.96
C GLU A 454 10.84 -14.65 -8.54
N ILE A 455 11.34 -15.52 -7.68
CA ILE A 455 12.01 -16.78 -8.06
C ILE A 455 11.28 -18.02 -7.54
N GLY A 456 10.06 -17.85 -7.01
CA GLY A 456 9.20 -18.95 -6.58
C GLY A 456 9.57 -19.58 -5.24
N MET A 457 10.08 -18.80 -4.28
CA MET A 457 10.29 -19.32 -2.93
C MET A 457 8.98 -19.69 -2.23
N GLU A 458 9.01 -20.78 -1.48
CA GLU A 458 7.93 -21.22 -0.60
C GLU A 458 8.36 -21.14 0.88
N GLY A 459 7.36 -21.04 1.75
CA GLY A 459 7.50 -20.98 3.21
C GLY A 459 6.15 -20.75 3.89
N ASP A 460 5.92 -21.43 5.01
CA ASP A 460 4.78 -21.18 5.91
C ASP A 460 4.92 -19.82 6.61
N ASN A 461 4.11 -19.53 7.63
CA ASN A 461 4.20 -18.27 8.38
C ASN A 461 5.54 -18.12 9.11
N ASP A 462 5.79 -16.95 9.72
CA ASP A 462 6.97 -16.67 10.55
C ASP A 462 7.29 -17.86 11.49
N PRO A 463 8.51 -18.42 11.45
CA PRO A 463 9.71 -17.95 10.74
C PRO A 463 9.99 -18.55 9.36
N ASP A 464 9.14 -19.45 8.87
CA ASP A 464 9.42 -20.22 7.65
C ASP A 464 9.37 -19.38 6.37
N CYS A 465 8.59 -18.29 6.33
CA CYS A 465 8.61 -17.33 5.23
C CYS A 465 9.97 -16.60 5.11
N ARG A 466 10.78 -16.60 6.17
CA ARG A 466 12.09 -15.93 6.27
C ARG A 466 13.25 -16.85 5.89
N ARG A 467 13.05 -17.87 5.04
CA ARG A 467 14.15 -18.71 4.52
C ARG A 467 15.19 -17.87 3.78
N THR A 468 16.43 -18.32 3.78
CA THR A 468 17.50 -17.64 3.01
C THR A 468 17.19 -17.60 1.52
N MET A 469 17.50 -16.47 0.88
CA MET A 469 17.36 -16.27 -0.57
C MET A 469 18.09 -17.34 -1.37
N ILE A 470 17.45 -17.82 -2.44
CA ILE A 470 18.03 -18.81 -3.36
C ILE A 470 18.77 -18.06 -4.47
N TRP A 471 20.09 -18.21 -4.53
CA TRP A 471 20.93 -17.51 -5.52
C TRP A 471 21.40 -18.43 -6.65
N GLU A 472 21.32 -19.74 -6.48
CA GLU A 472 21.64 -20.70 -7.52
C GLU A 472 20.52 -20.70 -8.57
N GLU A 473 20.82 -20.21 -9.78
CA GLU A 473 19.83 -20.00 -10.85
C GLU A 473 19.07 -21.28 -11.24
N ASP A 474 19.70 -22.44 -11.14
CA ASP A 474 19.09 -23.75 -11.44
C ASP A 474 18.03 -24.18 -10.42
N LYS A 475 17.97 -23.49 -9.27
CA LYS A 475 16.95 -23.70 -8.23
C LYS A 475 15.86 -22.63 -8.22
N GLN A 476 15.91 -21.66 -9.14
CA GLN A 476 14.94 -20.58 -9.25
C GLN A 476 13.89 -20.92 -10.31
N ASP A 477 12.62 -20.56 -10.09
CA ASP A 477 11.61 -20.63 -11.15
C ASP A 477 11.77 -19.46 -12.12
N ARG A 478 12.42 -19.72 -13.25
CA ARG A 478 12.74 -18.70 -14.26
C ARG A 478 11.53 -18.18 -15.03
N ASP A 479 10.41 -18.91 -15.02
CA ASP A 479 9.17 -18.43 -15.64
C ASP A 479 8.52 -17.35 -14.76
N ILE A 480 8.51 -17.55 -13.44
CA ILE A 480 8.06 -16.53 -12.48
C ILE A 480 8.95 -15.29 -12.60
N TYR A 481 10.28 -15.48 -12.61
CA TYR A 481 11.23 -14.36 -12.71
C TYR A 481 11.03 -13.55 -14.00
N ALA A 482 10.90 -14.24 -15.14
CA ALA A 482 10.64 -13.59 -16.42
C ALA A 482 9.32 -12.80 -16.42
N LEU A 483 8.26 -13.34 -15.79
CA LEU A 483 6.99 -12.64 -15.67
C LEU A 483 7.11 -11.37 -14.82
N TYR A 484 7.76 -11.44 -13.65
CA TYR A 484 7.99 -10.26 -12.81
C TYR A 484 8.74 -9.18 -13.58
N LYS A 485 9.86 -9.53 -14.21
CA LYS A 485 10.66 -8.59 -15.01
C LYS A 485 9.83 -7.97 -16.14
N LYS A 486 9.01 -8.75 -16.85
CA LYS A 486 8.13 -8.26 -17.92
C LYS A 486 7.06 -7.32 -17.38
N LEU A 487 6.38 -7.67 -16.28
CA LEU A 487 5.31 -6.86 -15.69
C LEU A 487 5.83 -5.56 -15.07
N ILE A 488 7.01 -5.59 -14.44
CA ILE A 488 7.68 -4.39 -13.92
C ILE A 488 8.03 -3.46 -15.10
N SER A 489 8.59 -4.00 -16.18
CA SER A 489 8.87 -3.23 -17.41
C SER A 489 7.61 -2.63 -18.04
N ILE A 490 6.50 -3.38 -18.09
CA ILE A 490 5.20 -2.85 -18.53
C ILE A 490 4.79 -1.70 -17.62
N ARG A 491 4.85 -1.88 -16.30
CA ARG A 491 4.46 -0.84 -15.34
C ARG A 491 5.28 0.43 -15.48
N HIS A 492 6.60 0.32 -15.69
CA HIS A 492 7.47 1.46 -15.97
C HIS A 492 7.17 2.15 -17.29
N SER A 493 6.68 1.40 -18.29
CA SER A 493 6.23 1.96 -19.58
C SER A 493 4.92 2.74 -19.45
N PHE A 494 4.11 2.42 -18.44
CA PHE A 494 2.85 3.10 -18.14
C PHE A 494 2.80 3.61 -16.68
N PRO A 495 3.61 4.61 -16.28
CA PRO A 495 3.63 5.12 -14.90
C PRO A 495 2.28 5.67 -14.43
N TRP A 496 1.42 6.09 -15.38
CA TRP A 496 0.06 6.54 -15.10
C TRP A 496 -0.83 5.43 -14.52
N LEU A 497 -0.44 4.16 -14.61
CA LEU A 497 -1.10 3.05 -13.90
C LEU A 497 -1.11 3.22 -12.38
N ALA A 498 -0.28 4.06 -11.79
CA ALA A 498 -0.40 4.37 -10.36
C ALA A 498 -1.69 5.17 -10.06
N ASN A 499 -2.01 6.16 -10.91
CA ASN A 499 -3.05 7.18 -10.63
C ASN A 499 -4.18 7.18 -11.68
N SER A 500 -4.34 6.08 -12.41
CA SER A 500 -5.36 5.95 -13.46
C SER A 500 -6.76 5.74 -12.90
N ILE A 501 -7.78 6.07 -13.69
CA ILE A 501 -9.16 5.64 -13.41
C ILE A 501 -9.21 4.11 -13.50
N TYR A 502 -9.96 3.50 -12.58
CA TYR A 502 -10.23 2.07 -12.53
C TYR A 502 -11.71 1.82 -12.83
N ARG A 503 -12.01 0.96 -13.81
CA ARG A 503 -13.38 0.54 -14.13
C ARG A 503 -13.46 -0.98 -14.23
N THR A 504 -14.53 -1.55 -13.70
CA THR A 504 -14.85 -2.96 -13.94
C THR A 504 -15.21 -3.16 -15.40
N TRP A 505 -14.57 -4.11 -16.08
CA TRP A 505 -14.81 -4.43 -17.49
C TRP A 505 -15.71 -5.66 -17.64
N HIS A 506 -15.39 -6.72 -16.89
CA HIS A 506 -16.08 -7.98 -16.98
C HIS A 506 -16.04 -8.72 -15.65
N VAL A 507 -17.17 -9.30 -15.27
CA VAL A 507 -17.31 -10.13 -14.08
C VAL A 507 -18.15 -11.34 -14.46
N ASP A 508 -17.58 -12.53 -14.36
CA ASP A 508 -18.29 -13.79 -14.53
C ASP A 508 -18.02 -14.65 -13.27
N PRO A 509 -18.94 -14.67 -12.29
CA PRO A 509 -18.76 -15.46 -11.08
C PRO A 509 -18.84 -16.97 -11.34
N LEU A 510 -19.54 -17.42 -12.38
CA LEU A 510 -19.68 -18.85 -12.70
C LEU A 510 -18.39 -19.43 -13.31
N LYS A 511 -17.73 -18.66 -14.17
CA LYS A 511 -16.44 -19.05 -14.78
C LYS A 511 -15.24 -18.56 -13.98
N ASN A 512 -15.48 -17.76 -12.94
CA ASN A 512 -14.48 -17.09 -12.13
C ASN A 512 -13.50 -16.23 -12.97
N ILE A 513 -14.05 -15.46 -13.91
CA ILE A 513 -13.29 -14.56 -14.78
C ILE A 513 -13.52 -13.12 -14.33
N TYR A 514 -12.43 -12.39 -14.15
CA TYR A 514 -12.44 -10.99 -13.76
C TYR A 514 -11.68 -10.14 -14.76
N GLY A 515 -12.24 -9.00 -15.14
CA GLY A 515 -11.58 -8.05 -16.01
C GLY A 515 -11.87 -6.60 -15.62
N TYR A 516 -10.89 -5.74 -15.85
CA TYR A 516 -10.94 -4.32 -15.52
C TYR A 516 -10.18 -3.48 -16.54
N ILE A 517 -10.50 -2.18 -16.55
CA ILE A 517 -9.89 -1.16 -17.38
C ILE A 517 -9.11 -0.20 -16.49
N ARG A 518 -7.91 0.14 -16.93
CA ARG A 518 -7.10 1.25 -16.41
C ARG A 518 -7.09 2.34 -17.48
N GLU A 519 -7.62 3.51 -17.17
CA GLU A 519 -7.71 4.64 -18.12
C GLU A 519 -6.81 5.79 -17.68
N GLY A 520 -5.84 6.13 -18.54
CA GLY A 520 -5.07 7.37 -18.48
C GLY A 520 -5.77 8.50 -19.25
N LYS A 521 -5.03 9.55 -19.60
CA LYS A 521 -5.58 10.68 -20.38
C LYS A 521 -5.90 10.30 -21.82
N GLU A 522 -5.00 9.56 -22.47
CA GLU A 522 -5.08 9.20 -23.89
C GLU A 522 -4.88 7.69 -24.14
N GLU A 523 -4.53 6.94 -23.09
CA GLU A 523 -4.18 5.52 -23.17
C GLU A 523 -5.07 4.69 -22.26
N ARG A 524 -5.30 3.44 -22.65
CA ARG A 524 -6.10 2.47 -21.89
C ARG A 524 -5.37 1.12 -21.84
N ILE A 525 -5.53 0.44 -20.71
CA ILE A 525 -5.14 -0.95 -20.54
C ILE A 525 -6.37 -1.74 -20.09
N TRP A 526 -6.67 -2.81 -20.82
CA TRP A 526 -7.68 -3.80 -20.43
C TRP A 526 -6.98 -5.04 -19.89
N VAL A 527 -7.33 -5.44 -18.69
CA VAL A 527 -6.83 -6.67 -18.08
C VAL A 527 -7.97 -7.67 -17.97
N LEU A 528 -7.73 -8.91 -18.37
CA LEU A 528 -8.69 -10.00 -18.25
C LEU A 528 -8.01 -11.23 -17.69
N ILE A 529 -8.54 -11.76 -16.59
CA ILE A 529 -7.95 -12.83 -15.79
C ILE A 529 -8.91 -14.01 -15.71
N ASN A 530 -8.47 -15.16 -16.21
CA ASN A 530 -9.17 -16.43 -16.01
C ASN A 530 -8.65 -17.10 -14.73
N ASN A 531 -9.29 -16.85 -13.60
CA ASN A 531 -8.94 -17.48 -12.31
C ASN A 531 -9.63 -18.84 -12.13
N SER A 532 -9.63 -19.67 -13.18
CA SER A 532 -10.23 -21.01 -13.17
C SER A 532 -9.33 -22.04 -13.84
N GLY A 533 -9.57 -23.31 -13.52
CA GLY A 533 -8.92 -24.45 -14.15
C GLY A 533 -9.45 -24.80 -15.55
N LEU A 534 -10.34 -23.98 -16.12
CA LEU A 534 -11.01 -24.25 -17.38
C LEU A 534 -10.50 -23.32 -18.47
N TYR A 535 -10.46 -23.83 -19.71
CA TYR A 535 -10.29 -23.00 -20.89
C TYR A 535 -11.57 -22.21 -21.16
N ASN A 536 -11.44 -20.92 -21.47
CA ASN A 536 -12.58 -20.05 -21.73
C ASN A 536 -12.37 -19.22 -23.00
N THR A 537 -13.44 -18.99 -23.75
CA THR A 537 -13.46 -18.02 -24.85
C THR A 537 -14.56 -17.01 -24.57
N LEU A 538 -14.20 -15.72 -24.59
CA LEU A 538 -15.10 -14.61 -24.30
C LEU A 538 -15.15 -13.65 -25.48
N LYS A 539 -16.35 -13.13 -25.76
CA LYS A 539 -16.55 -12.01 -26.67
C LYS A 539 -16.97 -10.80 -25.83
N LEU A 540 -16.12 -9.78 -25.75
CA LEU A 540 -16.30 -8.64 -24.85
C LEU A 540 -16.34 -7.32 -25.63
N PRO A 541 -17.13 -6.33 -25.18
CA PRO A 541 -17.08 -4.99 -25.75
C PRO A 541 -15.72 -4.37 -25.45
N LEU A 542 -15.09 -3.75 -26.44
CA LEU A 542 -13.80 -3.09 -26.28
C LEU A 542 -13.78 -1.80 -27.11
N GLU A 543 -13.61 -0.68 -26.41
CA GLU A 543 -13.54 0.65 -27.01
C GLU A 543 -12.12 0.95 -27.52
N SER A 544 -11.81 0.51 -28.74
CA SER A 544 -10.50 0.67 -29.41
C SER A 544 -10.65 0.97 -30.90
N GLY A 545 -9.61 1.56 -31.50
CA GLY A 545 -9.51 1.92 -32.92
C GLY A 545 -9.36 0.76 -33.91
N GLY A 546 -9.56 -0.50 -33.49
CA GLY A 546 -9.71 -1.66 -34.39
C GLY A 546 -8.74 -2.82 -34.14
N LYS A 547 -7.60 -2.60 -33.47
CA LYS A 547 -6.66 -3.65 -33.05
C LYS A 547 -6.03 -3.31 -31.71
N VAL A 548 -5.84 -4.34 -30.88
CA VAL A 548 -5.13 -4.26 -29.60
C VAL A 548 -4.02 -5.30 -29.54
N VAL A 549 -3.03 -5.08 -28.68
CA VAL A 549 -1.90 -6.00 -28.45
C VAL A 549 -1.87 -6.46 -26.99
N ASP A 550 -1.65 -7.76 -26.76
CA ASP A 550 -1.38 -8.32 -25.44
C ASP A 550 0.08 -8.10 -25.06
N LEU A 551 0.31 -7.24 -24.08
CA LEU A 551 1.64 -6.88 -23.60
C LEU A 551 2.38 -8.06 -22.95
N LEU A 552 1.68 -9.12 -22.53
CA LEU A 552 2.32 -10.30 -21.95
C LEU A 552 2.94 -11.20 -23.01
N LYS A 553 2.27 -11.38 -24.16
CA LYS A 553 2.66 -12.35 -25.20
C LYS A 553 3.07 -11.73 -26.54
N GLY A 554 2.78 -10.45 -26.76
CA GLY A 554 2.94 -9.77 -28.05
C GLY A 554 1.88 -10.16 -29.10
N GLU A 555 0.80 -10.83 -28.69
CA GLU A 555 -0.27 -11.28 -29.59
C GLU A 555 -1.24 -10.13 -29.93
N TYR A 556 -1.66 -10.05 -31.19
CA TYR A 556 -2.62 -9.03 -31.64
C TYR A 556 -4.04 -9.60 -31.70
N TYR A 557 -5.01 -8.79 -31.27
CA TYR A 557 -6.43 -9.11 -31.31
C TYR A 557 -7.17 -8.09 -32.17
N ASP A 558 -7.97 -8.58 -33.12
CA ASP A 558 -8.87 -7.75 -33.91
C ASP A 558 -10.08 -7.34 -33.09
N VAL A 559 -10.44 -6.06 -33.17
CA VAL A 559 -11.68 -5.51 -32.62
C VAL A 559 -12.64 -5.30 -33.78
N LYS A 560 -13.69 -6.12 -33.84
CA LYS A 560 -14.72 -6.10 -34.90
C LYS A 560 -16.05 -5.70 -34.31
N ASP A 561 -16.68 -4.67 -34.88
CA ASP A 561 -17.95 -4.11 -34.41
C ASP A 561 -17.92 -3.74 -32.91
N GLY A 562 -16.79 -3.18 -32.45
CA GLY A 562 -16.59 -2.82 -31.03
C GLY A 562 -16.44 -4.01 -30.09
N MET A 563 -16.20 -5.21 -30.60
CA MET A 563 -16.06 -6.44 -29.82
C MET A 563 -14.71 -7.13 -30.08
N VAL A 564 -14.10 -7.65 -29.03
CA VAL A 564 -12.89 -8.50 -29.08
C VAL A 564 -13.24 -9.93 -28.68
N THR A 565 -12.63 -10.93 -29.33
CA THR A 565 -12.74 -12.34 -28.92
C THR A 565 -11.42 -12.81 -28.33
N ILE A 566 -11.44 -13.26 -27.08
CA ILE A 566 -10.23 -13.63 -26.32
C ILE A 566 -10.35 -15.07 -25.85
N ALA A 567 -9.32 -15.86 -26.14
CA ALA A 567 -9.16 -17.22 -25.64
C ALA A 567 -8.20 -17.23 -24.45
N LEU A 568 -8.68 -17.73 -23.30
CA LEU A 568 -7.92 -17.81 -22.07
C LEU A 568 -7.71 -19.27 -21.69
N GLN A 569 -6.43 -19.65 -21.56
CA GLN A 569 -6.03 -20.93 -20.96
C GLN A 569 -6.39 -20.97 -19.47
N PRO A 570 -6.48 -22.16 -18.84
CA PRO A 570 -6.58 -22.29 -17.40
C PRO A 570 -5.52 -21.45 -16.68
N TYR A 571 -5.93 -20.65 -15.69
CA TYR A 571 -5.06 -19.76 -14.93
C TYR A 571 -4.16 -18.86 -15.79
N SER A 572 -4.75 -18.17 -16.76
CA SER A 572 -4.04 -17.22 -17.62
C SER A 572 -4.71 -15.84 -17.63
N ALA A 573 -3.94 -14.83 -18.04
CA ALA A 573 -4.41 -13.47 -18.21
C ALA A 573 -3.94 -12.90 -19.55
N VAL A 574 -4.59 -11.82 -19.98
CA VAL A 574 -4.13 -10.94 -21.05
C VAL A 574 -4.10 -9.50 -20.53
N VAL A 575 -3.14 -8.72 -21.00
CA VAL A 575 -3.01 -7.29 -20.69
C VAL A 575 -3.00 -6.55 -22.02
N LEU A 576 -4.17 -6.07 -22.46
CA LEU A 576 -4.36 -5.47 -23.76
C LEU A 576 -4.17 -3.97 -23.71
N THR A 577 -3.56 -3.40 -24.74
CA THR A 577 -3.55 -1.95 -24.98
C THR A 577 -3.74 -1.65 -26.47
N ASP A 578 -4.12 -0.42 -26.79
CA ASP A 578 -4.24 0.03 -28.18
C ASP A 578 -2.90 -0.06 -28.92
N VAL A 579 -2.95 -0.42 -30.20
CA VAL A 579 -1.77 -0.37 -31.07
C VAL A 579 -1.49 1.10 -31.42
N ASN A 580 -0.70 1.78 -30.59
CA ASN A 580 -0.22 3.12 -30.90
C ASN A 580 1.11 3.02 -31.69
N PRO A 581 1.25 3.63 -32.89
CA PRO A 581 2.48 3.53 -33.68
C PRO A 581 3.78 3.98 -32.97
N GLU A 582 3.69 4.71 -31.86
CA GLU A 582 4.84 5.11 -31.04
C GLU A 582 5.15 4.17 -29.85
N SER A 583 4.17 3.43 -29.31
CA SER A 583 4.37 2.57 -28.13
C SER A 583 5.08 1.25 -28.47
N VAL A 584 4.95 0.78 -29.71
CA VAL A 584 5.60 -0.45 -30.21
C VAL A 584 7.11 -0.25 -30.50
N ARG A 585 7.64 0.98 -30.42
CA ARG A 585 9.05 1.30 -30.73
C ARG A 585 9.99 1.30 -29.49
N ARG A 586 9.49 0.95 -28.30
CA ARG A 586 10.29 0.90 -27.07
C ARG A 586 10.58 -0.53 -26.57
N GLU A 587 10.49 -1.53 -27.45
CA GLU A 587 10.95 -2.91 -27.17
C GLU A 587 12.46 -3.06 -27.36
#